data_AF-A0A1W1C0F7-F1
#
_entry.id   AF-A0A1W1C0F7-F1
#
_cell.length_a   1.000
_cell.length_b   1.000
_cell.length_c   1.000
_cell.angle_alpha   90.00
_cell.angle_beta   90.00
_cell.angle_gamma   90.00
#
_symmetry.space_group_name_H-M   'P 1'
#
loop_
_entity.id
_entity.type
_entity.pdbx_description
1 polymer ?
#
loop_
_entity_poly.entity_id
_entity_poly.type
_entity_poly.pdbx_seq_one_letter_code
_entity_poly.pdbx_strand_id
1 'polypeptide(L)' 'MENVVQEMEIGFGKIGQPLRVALLGKLSGPGLDVVMSILGRDETLERIAKAVLAMAAKEE' A
#
# COMPACT_ATOMS: atom_id res chain seq x y z
N MET A 1 1.83 7.79 -10.42
CA MET A 1 2.45 6.49 -10.05
C MET A 1 3.65 6.16 -10.93
N GLU A 2 3.60 6.46 -12.23
CA GLU A 2 4.71 6.21 -13.18
C GLU A 2 6.05 6.78 -12.72
N ASN A 3 6.08 8.03 -12.23
CA ASN A 3 7.31 8.64 -11.71
C ASN A 3 7.96 7.82 -10.59
N VAL A 4 7.18 7.33 -9.63
CA VAL A 4 7.71 6.54 -8.49
C VAL A 4 8.25 5.19 -8.96
N VAL A 5 7.56 4.54 -9.91
CA VAL A 5 8.01 3.28 -10.51
C VAL A 5 9.33 3.47 -11.26
N GLN A 6 9.47 4.57 -12.00
CA GLN A 6 10.69 4.92 -12.73
C GLN A 6 11.83 5.29 -11.78
N GLU A 7 11.59 6.17 -10.80
CA GLU A 7 12.60 6.63 -9.84
C GLU A 7 13.15 5.49 -8.98
N MET A 8 12.29 4.56 -8.56
CA MET A 8 12.71 3.43 -7.73
C MET A 8 13.13 2.21 -8.54
N GLU A 9 12.91 2.19 -9.86
CA GLU A 9 13.06 1.02 -10.74
C GLU A 9 12.27 -0.21 -10.24
N ILE A 10 11.18 0.02 -9.49
CA ILE A 10 10.33 -1.02 -8.92
C ILE A 10 9.06 -1.14 -9.74
N GLY A 11 8.87 -2.28 -10.40
CA GLY A 11 7.66 -2.57 -11.17
C GLY A 11 6.38 -2.46 -10.32
N PHE A 12 5.29 -1.99 -10.94
CA PHE A 12 4.02 -1.67 -10.25
C PHE A 12 3.49 -2.81 -9.37
N GLY A 13 3.64 -4.08 -9.78
CA GLY A 13 3.17 -5.23 -8.99
C GLY A 13 3.81 -5.30 -7.59
N LYS A 14 5.08 -4.90 -7.47
CA LYS A 14 5.83 -4.88 -6.20
C LYS A 14 5.40 -3.73 -5.28
N ILE A 15 4.74 -2.69 -5.81
CA ILE A 15 4.19 -1.58 -5.00
C ILE A 15 2.71 -1.82 -4.71
N GLY A 16 1.95 -2.23 -5.72
CA GLY A 16 0.51 -2.41 -5.64
C GLY A 16 0.10 -3.54 -4.70
N GLN A 17 0.79 -4.67 -4.70
CA GLN A 17 0.46 -5.80 -3.82
C GLN A 17 0.65 -5.46 -2.32
N PRO A 18 1.81 -4.92 -1.88
CA PRO A 18 1.96 -4.48 -0.48
C PRO A 18 0.96 -3.40 -0.08
N LEU A 19 0.74 -2.40 -0.93
CA LEU A 19 -0.24 -1.34 -0.67
C LEU A 19 -1.65 -1.93 -0.49
N ARG A 20 -2.02 -2.91 -1.30
CA ARG A 20 -3.30 -3.61 -1.17
C ARG A 20 -3.45 -4.35 0.15
N VAL A 21 -2.41 -5.04 0.61
CA VAL A 21 -2.42 -5.70 1.92
C VAL A 21 -2.49 -4.67 3.04
N ALA A 22 -1.77 -3.55 2.94
CA ALA A 22 -1.83 -2.48 3.93
C ALA A 22 -3.24 -1.89 4.09
N LEU A 23 -3.98 -1.72 2.99
CA LEU A 23 -5.31 -1.10 3.02
C LEU A 23 -6.46 -2.08 3.29
N LEU A 24 -6.38 -3.31 2.77
CA LEU A 24 -7.47 -4.30 2.84
C LEU A 24 -7.18 -5.50 3.76
N GLY A 25 -5.93 -5.71 4.18
CA GLY A 25 -5.52 -6.90 4.94
C GLY A 25 -5.45 -8.19 4.11
N LYS A 26 -5.69 -8.12 2.80
CA LYS A 26 -5.68 -9.27 1.87
C LYS A 26 -5.29 -8.85 0.45
N LEU A 27 -4.86 -9.81 -0.36
CA LEU A 27 -4.43 -9.59 -1.75
C LEU A 27 -5.58 -9.46 -2.76
N SER A 28 -6.81 -9.83 -2.40
CA SER A 28 -7.99 -9.77 -3.28
C SER A 28 -9.01 -8.75 -2.79
N GLY A 29 -9.87 -8.22 -3.67
CA GLY A 29 -10.90 -7.26 -3.27
C GLY A 29 -11.23 -6.21 -4.33
N PRO A 30 -11.87 -5.09 -3.94
CA PRO A 30 -12.19 -3.98 -4.84
C PRO A 30 -10.95 -3.25 -5.40
N GLY A 31 -11.18 -2.34 -6.36
CA GLY A 31 -10.14 -1.47 -6.92
C GLY A 31 -9.49 -0.60 -5.84
N LEU A 32 -8.17 -0.43 -5.94
CA LEU A 32 -7.39 0.28 -4.91
C LEU A 32 -7.70 1.78 -4.90
N ASP A 33 -7.95 2.33 -6.07
CA ASP A 33 -8.45 3.68 -6.31
C ASP A 33 -9.78 3.96 -5.60
N VAL A 34 -10.75 3.04 -5.70
CA VAL A 34 -12.04 3.14 -5.02
C VAL A 34 -11.88 3.03 -3.51
N VAL A 35 -11.02 2.12 -3.04
CA VAL A 35 -10.76 1.98 -1.60
C VAL A 35 -10.14 3.26 -1.05
N MET A 36 -9.13 3.81 -1.71
CA MET A 36 -8.44 5.03 -1.27
C MET A 36 -9.36 6.25 -1.32
N SER A 37 -10.27 6.35 -2.29
CA SER A 37 -11.24 7.45 -2.34
C SER A 37 -12.26 7.40 -1.21
N ILE A 38 -12.68 6.18 -0.79
CA ILE A 38 -13.58 5.98 0.34
C ILE A 38 -12.87 6.25 1.68
N LEU A 39 -11.64 5.73 1.85
CA LEU A 39 -10.87 5.94 3.07
C LEU A 39 -10.45 7.41 3.26
N GLY A 40 -10.19 8.11 2.16
CA GLY A 40 -9.58 9.43 2.19
C GLY A 40 -8.08 9.38 2.50
N ARG A 41 -7.44 10.55 2.43
CA ARG A 41 -5.98 10.66 2.47
C ARG A 41 -5.38 10.24 3.81
N ASP A 42 -5.94 10.74 4.92
CA ASP A 42 -5.31 10.60 6.23
C ASP A 42 -5.36 9.14 6.73
N GLU A 43 -6.51 8.49 6.63
CA GLU A 43 -6.68 7.06 6.93
C GLU A 43 -5.80 6.17 6.04
N THR A 44 -5.69 6.49 4.75
CA THR A 44 -4.82 5.77 3.82
C THR A 44 -3.36 5.83 4.28
N LEU A 45 -2.87 7.02 4.65
CA LEU A 45 -1.50 7.20 5.14
C LEU A 45 -1.27 6.49 6.47
N GLU A 46 -2.22 6.57 7.40
CA GLU A 46 -2.13 5.89 8.71
C GLU A 46 -2.01 4.37 8.55
N ARG A 47 -2.81 3.76 7.66
CA ARG A 47 -2.73 2.31 7.40
C ARG A 47 -1.41 1.90 6.78
N ILE A 48 -0.89 2.69 5.84
CA ILE A 48 0.43 2.43 5.23
C ILE A 48 1.52 2.49 6.32
N ALA A 49 1.50 3.50 7.18
CA ALA A 49 2.47 3.63 8.28
C ALA A 49 2.40 2.43 9.25
N LYS A 50 1.19 2.01 9.64
CA LYS A 50 0.99 0.80 10.47
C LYS A 50 1.54 -0.45 9.80
N ALA A 51 1.34 -0.63 8.50
CA ALA A 51 1.87 -1.77 7.76
C ALA A 51 3.41 -1.78 7.74
N VAL A 52 4.04 -0.62 7.51
CA VAL A 52 5.51 -0.48 7.55
C VAL A 52 6.06 -0.84 8.95
N LEU A 53 5.43 -0.32 10.01
CA LEU A 53 5.82 -0.65 11.39
C LEU A 53 5.69 -2.16 11.69
N ALA A 54 4.61 -2.79 11.24
CA ALA A 54 4.39 -4.22 11.44
C ALA A 54 5.37 -5.10 10.66
N MET A 55 5.90 -4.62 9.53
CA MET A 55 6.95 -5.32 8.78
C MET A 55 8.31 -5.20 9.47
N ALA A 56 8.66 -4.02 9.97
CA ALA A 56 9.89 -3.80 10.73
C ALA A 56 9.93 -4.63 12.02
N ALA A 57 8.79 -4.79 12.70
CA ALA A 57 8.67 -5.61 13.90
C ALA A 57 8.74 -7.13 13.67
N LYS A 58 8.75 -7.60 12.41
CA LYS A 58 8.78 -9.02 12.04
C LYS A 58 10.16 -9.53 11.66
N GLU A 59 11.18 -8.68 11.67
CA GLU A 59 12.57 -9.03 11.38
C GLU A 59 13.38 -9.46 12.63
N GLU A 60 12.74 -9.46 13.82
CA GLU A 60 13.21 -10.13 15.06
C GLU A 60 12.58 -11.51 15.24
#